data_AF-Q6BL95-F1
#
_entry.id   AF-Q6BL95-F1
#
_cell.length_a   1.000
_cell.length_b   1.000
_cell.length_c   1.000
_cell.angle_alpha   90.00
_cell.angle_beta   90.00
_cell.angle_gamma   90.00
#
_symmetry.space_group_name_H-M   'P 1'
#
loop_
_entity.id
_entity.type
_entity.pdbx_description
1 polymer ?
#
loop_
_entity_poly.entity_id
_entity_poly.type
_entity_poly.pdbx_seq_one_letter_code
_entity_poly.pdbx_strand_id
1 'polypeptide(L)'
;MLSASFKQSFAHKDAMIALYRSLIRHTNRVSTLKIEQSNDAFSKDIQTELFKANIDRKLYMKLLKSELLYIIQDEFRTKNKGKVDNPNKLRERIVAGLELQNNLENIENNKTASINLIEKLVEYRSQKLHEQNWRAEYLKDPGEIDKNKNKDKPALFLKQIASKSKKPPSPLRGFKNLSSKEKENRIKKELLNCEENTQKLLRRYLKKLQTNHEIPTPHLLPYTPESALLPVEETVSTSISIPGSTRKSSIAYAYDLEYINGIVKPGMEFDINKYHYLEHLQSIVNEKGPFKVQIQLTEAGPVSIPYIRMPYPRLNQLKEVALDIKKMMRLVRLKTVWNASGNDVSITEPQFSDGSYSVRGSNGFGDDERLHPKTYYDSLAKGEGLWEYLIDRSVQNDCDRDVASYVKEWSNSLDDATDIVNERLTSYYLKYNKLKSSKSPLLQEQKILQRQMNEHYNEQLNRYMHIIKLIEDNKVFRHSEIVNPDTVTKTYNDYIIENDSRKTKKNQRGMPSLERIGMGKHLGDYLDDVGYHNFKLGVNFDKKLKF
;
A
#
# COMPACT_ATOMS: atom_id res chain seq x y z
N MET A 1 0.36 9.20 -14.76
CA MET A 1 1.13 10.41 -15.11
C MET A 1 1.51 11.13 -13.84
N LEU A 2 2.67 11.78 -13.86
CA LEU A 2 3.20 12.60 -12.78
C LEU A 2 2.17 13.68 -12.43
N SER A 3 1.78 13.77 -11.15
CA SER A 3 1.10 14.94 -10.62
C SER A 3 2.06 16.12 -10.81
N ALA A 4 1.80 16.98 -11.80
CA ALA A 4 2.51 18.25 -11.91
C ALA A 4 2.26 18.99 -10.58
N SER A 5 3.28 19.04 -9.73
CA SER A 5 3.20 19.77 -8.48
C SER A 5 3.03 21.24 -8.84
N PHE A 6 1.89 21.82 -8.50
CA PHE A 6 1.68 23.27 -8.64
C PHE A 6 2.76 23.99 -7.83
N LYS A 7 3.72 24.62 -8.51
CA LYS A 7 4.70 25.51 -7.88
C LYS A 7 4.12 26.92 -7.91
N GLN A 8 3.83 27.48 -6.73
CA GLN A 8 3.45 28.89 -6.60
C GLN A 8 4.52 29.77 -7.26
N SER A 9 4.16 30.47 -8.34
CA SER A 9 5.00 31.46 -9.00
C SER A 9 5.24 32.69 -8.10
N PHE A 10 6.28 33.47 -8.39
CA PHE A 10 6.56 34.73 -7.69
C PHE A 10 5.38 35.72 -7.77
N ALA A 11 4.71 35.80 -8.92
CA ALA A 11 3.55 36.68 -9.12
C ALA A 11 2.39 36.40 -8.15
N HIS A 12 2.17 35.13 -7.77
CA HIS A 12 1.13 34.79 -6.78
C HIS A 12 1.48 35.26 -5.37
N LYS A 13 2.77 35.27 -5.01
CA LYS A 13 3.20 35.79 -3.70
C LYS A 13 3.00 37.30 -3.62
N ASP A 14 3.36 38.01 -4.68
CA ASP A 14 3.20 39.47 -4.72
C ASP A 14 1.73 39.88 -4.70
N ALA A 15 0.86 39.17 -5.44
CA ALA A 15 -0.59 39.37 -5.38
C ALA A 15 -1.18 39.10 -3.99
N MET A 16 -0.73 38.05 -3.30
CA MET A 16 -1.18 37.75 -1.92
C MET A 16 -0.69 38.80 -0.91
N ILE A 17 0.54 39.31 -1.06
CA ILE A 17 1.08 40.40 -0.23
C ILE A 17 0.30 41.69 -0.48
N ALA A 18 -0.03 41.99 -1.74
CA ALA A 18 -0.84 43.15 -2.11
C ALA A 18 -2.25 43.07 -1.51
N LEU A 19 -2.92 41.91 -1.64
CA LEU A 19 -4.24 41.65 -1.07
C LEU A 19 -4.23 41.80 0.47
N TYR A 20 -3.25 41.22 1.14
CA TYR A 20 -3.07 41.34 2.60
C TYR A 20 -2.92 42.79 3.04
N ARG A 21 -2.05 43.56 2.36
CA ARG A 21 -1.83 44.98 2.65
C ARG A 21 -3.09 45.80 2.39
N SER A 22 -3.81 45.50 1.32
CA SER A 22 -5.08 46.16 1.00
C SER A 22 -6.11 45.94 2.11
N LEU A 23 -6.36 44.67 2.47
CA LEU A 23 -7.30 44.29 3.53
C LEU A 23 -6.98 44.97 4.88
N ILE A 24 -5.71 45.07 5.27
CA ILE A 24 -5.32 45.77 6.51
C ILE A 24 -5.59 47.27 6.42
N ARG A 25 -5.34 47.90 5.26
CA ARG A 25 -5.61 49.33 5.09
C ARG A 25 -7.10 49.63 5.16
N HIS A 26 -7.94 48.81 4.53
CA HIS A 26 -9.38 49.03 4.51
C HIS A 26 -10.06 48.65 5.84
N THR A 27 -9.59 47.61 6.55
CA THR A 27 -10.07 47.33 7.92
C THR A 27 -9.79 48.46 8.92
N ASN A 28 -8.76 49.28 8.70
CA ASN A 28 -8.54 50.46 9.52
C ASN A 28 -9.62 51.54 9.38
N ARG A 29 -10.35 51.56 8.26
CA ARG A 29 -11.46 52.49 7.98
C ARG A 29 -12.78 52.05 8.61
N VAL A 30 -12.87 50.82 9.12
CA VAL A 30 -14.07 50.30 9.81
C VAL A 30 -14.47 51.16 11.02
N SER A 31 -13.54 51.88 11.66
CA SER A 31 -13.85 52.76 12.80
C SER A 31 -14.71 53.98 12.46
N THR A 32 -14.87 54.35 11.19
CA THR A 32 -15.70 55.50 10.74
C THR A 32 -17.11 55.09 10.29
N LEU A 33 -17.44 53.78 10.35
CA LEU A 33 -18.70 53.20 9.91
C LEU A 33 -19.93 53.81 10.58
N LYS A 34 -20.94 54.14 9.77
CA LYS A 34 -22.33 54.42 10.19
C LYS A 34 -23.18 53.18 9.90
N ILE A 35 -23.60 52.48 10.96
CA ILE A 35 -24.64 51.45 10.85
C ILE A 35 -25.97 52.21 10.85
N GLU A 36 -26.62 52.27 9.70
CA GLU A 36 -28.03 52.67 9.60
C GLU A 36 -28.90 51.43 9.85
N GLN A 37 -29.95 51.56 10.65
CA GLN A 37 -30.90 50.48 10.87
C GLN A 37 -31.75 50.34 9.60
N SER A 38 -31.77 49.15 9.00
CA SER A 38 -32.77 48.81 8.00
C SER A 38 -33.89 47.98 8.65
N ASN A 39 -35.12 48.16 8.15
CA ASN A 39 -36.32 47.46 8.62
C ASN A 39 -36.45 46.04 8.02
N ASP A 40 -35.36 45.46 7.51
CA ASP A 40 -35.39 44.17 6.82
C ASP A 40 -35.39 43.00 7.82
N ALA A 41 -36.05 41.90 7.44
CA ALA A 41 -36.12 40.69 8.25
C ALA A 41 -34.80 39.90 8.19
N PHE A 42 -33.84 40.24 9.05
CA PHE A 42 -32.56 39.52 9.17
C PHE A 42 -32.64 38.27 10.05
N SER A 43 -31.66 37.37 9.93
CA SER A 43 -31.53 36.19 10.80
C SER A 43 -31.35 36.58 12.29
N LYS A 44 -31.73 35.70 13.21
CA LYS A 44 -31.65 35.95 14.67
C LYS A 44 -30.24 36.37 15.11
N ASP A 45 -29.21 35.77 14.53
CA ASP A 45 -27.82 36.08 14.87
C ASP A 45 -27.42 37.49 14.41
N ILE A 46 -27.83 37.89 13.21
CA ILE A 46 -27.58 39.25 12.69
C ILE A 46 -28.36 40.29 13.51
N GLN A 47 -29.59 39.99 13.90
CA GLN A 47 -30.38 40.86 14.78
C GLN A 47 -29.71 41.07 16.14
N THR A 48 -29.10 40.03 16.73
CA THR A 48 -28.35 40.19 17.99
C THR A 48 -27.09 41.04 17.83
N GLU A 49 -26.39 40.94 16.70
CA GLU A 49 -25.20 41.75 16.41
C GLU A 49 -25.55 43.22 16.16
N LEU A 50 -26.65 43.49 15.44
CA LEU A 50 -27.19 44.84 15.27
C LEU A 50 -27.66 45.44 16.60
N PHE A 51 -28.27 44.63 17.49
CA PHE A 51 -28.64 45.05 18.84
C PHE A 51 -27.41 45.43 19.68
N LYS A 52 -26.32 44.65 19.64
CA LYS A 52 -25.04 44.98 20.30
C LYS A 52 -24.46 46.30 19.79
N ALA A 53 -24.54 46.52 18.47
CA ALA A 53 -24.07 47.75 17.85
C ALA A 53 -24.88 49.00 18.28
N ASN A 54 -26.17 48.82 18.61
CA ASN A 54 -27.04 49.90 19.10
C ASN A 54 -26.76 50.29 20.56
N ILE A 55 -26.31 49.35 21.41
CA ILE A 55 -26.02 49.62 22.83
C ILE A 55 -24.79 50.52 22.98
N ASP A 56 -23.65 50.13 22.39
CA ASP A 56 -22.44 50.95 22.37
C ASP A 56 -21.72 50.76 21.03
N ARG A 57 -22.03 51.66 20.11
CA ARG A 57 -21.47 51.65 18.76
C ARG A 57 -19.96 51.82 18.74
N LYS A 58 -19.38 52.64 19.63
CA LYS A 58 -17.93 52.91 19.62
C LYS A 58 -17.17 51.67 20.07
N LEU A 59 -17.64 50.99 21.11
CA LEU A 59 -17.05 49.76 21.59
C LEU A 59 -17.22 48.61 20.58
N TYR A 60 -18.42 48.46 20.00
CA TYR A 60 -18.71 47.43 19.01
C TYR A 60 -17.82 47.54 17.77
N MET A 61 -17.64 48.76 17.23
CA MET A 61 -16.76 48.99 16.08
C MET A 61 -15.29 48.69 16.39
N LYS A 62 -14.84 48.98 17.60
CA LYS A 62 -13.49 48.65 18.06
C LYS A 62 -13.29 47.14 18.12
N LEU A 63 -14.29 46.40 18.63
CA LEU A 63 -14.27 44.94 18.69
C LEU A 63 -14.26 44.32 17.29
N LEU A 64 -15.18 44.74 16.42
CA LEU A 64 -15.28 44.25 15.04
C LEU A 64 -13.99 44.52 14.26
N LYS A 65 -13.39 45.71 14.41
CA LYS A 65 -12.07 46.02 13.84
C LYS A 65 -10.99 45.07 14.34
N SER A 66 -10.93 44.84 15.66
CA SER A 66 -9.92 43.96 16.26
C SER A 66 -10.09 42.50 15.81
N GLU A 67 -11.32 42.03 15.67
CA GLU A 67 -11.66 40.68 15.24
C GLU A 67 -11.33 40.48 13.75
N LEU A 68 -11.71 41.41 12.87
CA LEU A 68 -11.33 41.35 11.46
C LEU A 68 -9.81 41.35 11.28
N LEU A 69 -9.10 42.20 12.02
CA LEU A 69 -7.63 42.21 11.99
C LEU A 69 -7.04 40.87 12.44
N TYR A 70 -7.58 40.29 13.51
CA TYR A 70 -7.15 38.98 13.99
C TYR A 70 -7.42 37.88 12.95
N ILE A 71 -8.61 37.84 12.37
CA ILE A 71 -9.02 36.86 11.35
C ILE A 71 -8.13 36.95 10.11
N ILE A 72 -7.93 38.15 9.57
CA ILE A 72 -7.08 38.37 8.40
C ILE A 72 -5.63 37.98 8.71
N GLN A 73 -5.13 38.30 9.91
CA GLN A 73 -3.81 37.85 10.30
C GLN A 73 -3.73 36.34 10.42
N ASP A 74 -4.72 35.67 11.01
CA ASP A 74 -4.73 34.22 11.21
C ASP A 74 -4.86 33.44 9.88
N GLU A 75 -5.74 33.86 8.97
CA GLU A 75 -5.90 33.23 7.65
C GLU A 75 -4.65 33.38 6.76
N PHE A 76 -3.89 34.48 6.90
CA PHE A 76 -2.61 34.65 6.21
C PHE A 76 -1.41 34.06 6.98
N ARG A 77 -1.48 33.94 8.32
CA ARG A 77 -0.47 33.30 9.19
C ARG A 77 -0.56 31.79 9.19
N THR A 78 -1.73 31.22 8.91
CA THR A 78 -1.93 29.78 8.64
C THR A 78 -1.25 29.39 7.32
N LYS A 79 0.05 29.68 7.22
CA LYS A 79 1.01 29.04 6.34
C LYS A 79 0.82 27.54 6.46
N ASN A 80 0.45 26.91 5.34
CA ASN A 80 1.32 25.89 4.74
C ASN A 80 1.80 24.74 5.66
N LYS A 81 0.97 24.19 6.55
CA LYS A 81 1.26 22.86 7.14
C LYS A 81 0.81 21.70 6.24
N GLY A 82 -0.07 21.95 5.29
CA GLY A 82 -0.25 21.12 4.11
C GLY A 82 0.10 21.97 2.90
N LYS A 83 0.95 21.47 2.01
CA LYS A 83 1.12 22.04 0.68
C LYS A 83 -0.28 22.30 0.11
N VAL A 84 -0.56 23.54 -0.31
CA VAL A 84 -1.75 23.81 -1.14
C VAL A 84 -1.43 23.23 -2.52
N ASP A 85 -1.43 21.90 -2.62
CA ASP A 85 -1.21 21.15 -3.86
C ASP A 85 -2.45 21.23 -4.78
N ASN A 86 -3.53 21.89 -4.33
CA ASN A 86 -4.77 22.05 -5.09
C ASN A 86 -4.98 23.54 -5.49
N PRO A 87 -4.86 23.88 -6.79
CA PRO A 87 -5.00 25.24 -7.30
C PRO A 87 -6.42 25.82 -7.12
N ASN A 88 -7.47 24.98 -7.11
CA ASN A 88 -8.85 25.45 -6.95
C ASN A 88 -9.09 26.04 -5.56
N LYS A 89 -8.53 25.42 -4.52
CA LYS A 89 -8.62 25.93 -3.13
C LYS A 89 -7.89 27.25 -2.95
N LEU A 90 -6.79 27.46 -3.68
CA LEU A 90 -6.08 28.75 -3.67
C LEU A 90 -6.92 29.83 -4.34
N ARG A 91 -7.55 29.51 -5.48
CA ARG A 91 -8.46 30.41 -6.20
C ARG A 91 -9.65 30.81 -5.32
N GLU A 92 -10.33 29.87 -4.69
CA GLU A 92 -11.46 30.12 -3.79
C GLU A 92 -11.08 31.11 -2.67
N ARG A 93 -9.91 30.93 -2.04
CA ARG A 93 -9.41 31.82 -1.00
C ARG A 93 -9.10 33.22 -1.51
N ILE A 94 -8.51 33.33 -2.71
CA ILE A 94 -8.22 34.62 -3.34
C ILE A 94 -9.53 35.36 -3.67
N VAL A 95 -10.51 34.67 -4.24
CA VAL A 95 -11.83 35.23 -4.56
C VAL A 95 -12.53 35.71 -3.29
N ALA A 96 -12.58 34.90 -2.24
CA ALA A 96 -13.15 35.29 -0.95
C ALA A 96 -12.45 36.53 -0.35
N GLY A 97 -11.11 36.60 -0.47
CA GLY A 97 -10.34 37.76 -0.04
C GLY A 97 -10.63 39.03 -0.86
N LEU A 98 -10.80 38.90 -2.18
CA LEU A 98 -11.17 40.02 -3.06
C LEU A 98 -12.60 40.50 -2.80
N GLU A 99 -13.53 39.58 -2.53
CA GLU A 99 -14.89 39.96 -2.13
C GLU A 99 -14.90 40.71 -0.79
N LEU A 100 -14.11 40.26 0.19
CA LEU A 100 -13.95 40.97 1.46
C LEU A 100 -13.34 42.36 1.24
N GLN A 101 -12.36 42.48 0.35
CA GLN A 101 -11.77 43.77 -0.02
C GLN A 101 -12.81 44.70 -0.66
N ASN A 102 -13.59 44.22 -1.64
CA ASN A 102 -14.66 44.99 -2.27
C ASN A 102 -15.72 45.44 -1.26
N ASN A 103 -16.07 44.56 -0.32
CA ASN A 103 -17.01 44.89 0.75
C ASN A 103 -16.44 45.98 1.67
N LEU A 104 -15.15 45.91 2.01
CA LEU A 104 -14.45 46.90 2.85
C LEU A 104 -14.19 48.24 2.13
N GLU A 105 -14.00 48.23 0.82
CA GLU A 105 -13.80 49.44 -0.02
C GLU A 105 -15.10 50.24 -0.18
N ASN A 106 -16.22 49.54 -0.38
CA ASN A 106 -17.54 50.17 -0.62
C ASN A 106 -18.29 50.54 0.67
N ILE A 107 -17.65 50.41 1.83
CA ILE A 107 -18.22 50.66 3.16
C ILE A 107 -18.82 52.06 3.31
N GLU A 108 -18.19 53.09 2.76
CA GLU A 108 -18.63 54.48 2.93
C GLU A 108 -19.73 54.88 1.94
N ASN A 109 -19.84 54.16 0.81
CA ASN A 109 -20.71 54.53 -0.31
C ASN A 109 -22.00 53.71 -0.39
N ASN A 110 -22.11 52.61 0.35
CA ASN A 110 -23.26 51.70 0.26
C ASN A 110 -23.84 51.37 1.64
N LYS A 111 -25.12 51.70 1.84
CA LYS A 111 -25.85 51.53 3.11
C LYS A 111 -25.96 50.07 3.56
N THR A 112 -25.92 49.11 2.63
CA THR A 112 -26.01 47.68 2.94
C THR A 112 -24.65 47.02 3.19
N ALA A 113 -23.53 47.70 2.90
CA ALA A 113 -22.19 47.12 3.02
C ALA A 113 -21.81 46.77 4.47
N SER A 114 -22.28 47.54 5.45
CA SER A 114 -22.05 47.26 6.87
C SER A 114 -22.77 45.99 7.35
N ILE A 115 -23.97 45.74 6.83
CA ILE A 115 -24.78 44.56 7.18
C ILE A 115 -24.17 43.31 6.53
N ASN A 116 -23.79 43.39 5.25
CA ASN A 116 -23.12 42.30 4.53
C ASN A 116 -21.79 41.90 5.18
N LEU A 117 -21.07 42.86 5.78
CA LEU A 117 -19.85 42.57 6.51
C LEU A 117 -20.12 41.81 7.83
N ILE A 118 -21.17 42.21 8.57
CA ILE A 118 -21.58 41.53 9.81
C ILE A 118 -22.06 40.11 9.49
N GLU A 119 -22.83 39.94 8.42
CA GLU A 119 -23.30 38.63 7.94
C GLU A 119 -22.14 37.68 7.62
N LYS A 120 -21.19 38.12 6.79
CA LYS A 120 -19.98 37.32 6.47
C LYS A 120 -19.16 36.96 7.71
N LEU A 121 -19.12 37.84 8.71
CA LEU A 121 -18.40 37.61 9.94
C LEU A 121 -19.12 36.54 10.81
N VAL A 122 -20.46 36.61 10.90
CA VAL A 122 -21.27 35.60 11.59
C VAL A 122 -21.14 34.23 10.90
N GLU A 123 -21.19 34.18 9.57
CA GLU A 123 -20.93 32.96 8.79
C GLU A 123 -19.55 32.37 9.06
N TYR A 124 -18.52 33.22 9.12
CA TYR A 124 -17.17 32.78 9.45
C TYR A 124 -17.07 32.21 10.87
N ARG A 125 -17.71 32.85 11.85
CA ARG A 125 -17.76 32.36 13.25
C ARG A 125 -18.42 30.99 13.33
N SER A 126 -19.57 30.80 12.66
CA SER A 126 -20.29 29.53 12.67
C SER A 126 -19.50 28.41 11.98
N GLN A 127 -18.84 28.72 10.86
CA GLN A 127 -17.97 27.79 10.16
C GLN A 127 -16.78 27.36 11.03
N LYS A 128 -16.09 28.31 11.69
CA LYS A 128 -14.95 27.98 12.57
C LYS A 128 -15.38 27.16 13.79
N LEU A 129 -16.54 27.47 14.38
CA LEU A 129 -17.10 26.68 15.47
C LEU A 129 -17.38 25.24 15.01
N HIS A 130 -17.99 25.08 13.84
CA HIS A 130 -18.24 23.78 13.25
C HIS A 130 -16.95 22.99 13.00
N GLU A 131 -15.91 23.62 12.43
CA GLU A 131 -14.60 22.99 12.24
C GLU A 131 -13.95 22.54 13.56
N GLN A 132 -14.06 23.35 14.62
CA GLN A 132 -13.51 23.03 15.93
C GLN A 132 -14.27 21.86 16.57
N ASN A 133 -15.60 21.88 16.51
CA ASN A 133 -16.44 20.79 17.00
C ASN A 133 -16.12 19.49 16.27
N TRP A 134 -16.02 19.54 14.93
CA TRP A 134 -15.63 18.39 14.12
C TRP A 134 -14.25 17.84 14.49
N ARG A 135 -13.25 18.71 14.74
CA ARG A 135 -11.92 18.28 15.20
C ARG A 135 -11.97 17.62 16.57
N ALA A 136 -12.77 18.16 17.49
CA ALA A 136 -12.95 17.59 18.82
C ALA A 136 -13.63 16.21 18.76
N GLU A 137 -14.64 16.04 17.91
CA GLU A 137 -15.29 14.76 17.65
C GLU A 137 -14.33 13.75 17.01
N TYR A 138 -13.53 14.17 16.02
CA TYR A 138 -12.55 13.29 15.36
C TYR A 138 -11.41 12.84 16.29
N LEU A 139 -11.03 13.65 17.27
CA LEU A 139 -10.06 13.25 18.28
C LEU A 139 -10.59 12.20 19.25
N LYS A 140 -11.92 12.19 19.50
CA LYS A 140 -12.56 11.18 20.36
C LYS A 140 -12.62 9.83 19.65
N ASP A 141 -13.17 9.79 18.42
CA ASP A 141 -13.42 8.53 17.71
C ASP A 141 -13.04 8.59 16.21
N PRO A 142 -11.73 8.63 15.89
CA PRO A 142 -11.28 8.75 14.49
C PRO A 142 -11.70 7.55 13.64
N GLY A 143 -11.73 6.35 14.24
CA GLY A 143 -12.07 5.11 13.55
C GLY A 143 -13.53 4.99 13.14
N GLU A 144 -14.45 5.60 13.88
CA GLU A 144 -15.89 5.56 13.57
C GLU A 144 -16.26 6.59 12.52
N ILE A 145 -15.72 7.80 12.62
CA ILE A 145 -15.91 8.86 11.63
C ILE A 145 -15.33 8.44 10.27
N ASP A 146 -14.15 7.84 10.25
CA ASP A 146 -13.57 7.32 9.01
C ASP A 146 -14.37 6.15 8.43
N LYS A 147 -15.02 5.32 9.25
CA LYS A 147 -15.93 4.27 8.76
C LYS A 147 -17.19 4.87 8.15
N ASN A 148 -17.83 5.83 8.82
CA ASN A 148 -19.05 6.47 8.34
C ASN A 148 -18.81 7.25 7.05
N LYS A 149 -17.72 8.01 6.95
CA LYS A 149 -17.32 8.73 5.71
C LYS A 149 -17.03 7.82 4.52
N ASN A 150 -16.72 6.57 4.79
CA ASN A 150 -16.31 5.59 3.81
C ASN A 150 -17.39 4.53 3.54
N LYS A 151 -18.55 4.61 4.22
CA LYS A 151 -19.64 3.62 4.13
C LYS A 151 -20.20 3.50 2.72
N ASP A 152 -20.31 4.62 2.01
CA ASP A 152 -20.93 4.67 0.67
C ASP A 152 -19.91 4.53 -0.47
N LYS A 153 -18.62 4.35 -0.15
CA LYS A 153 -17.58 4.29 -1.18
C LYS A 153 -17.41 2.85 -1.70
N PRO A 154 -17.09 2.67 -2.99
CA PRO A 154 -16.87 1.35 -3.56
C PRO A 154 -15.79 0.55 -2.82
N ALA A 155 -16.02 -0.75 -2.60
CA ALA A 155 -15.13 -1.62 -1.82
C ALA A 155 -13.67 -1.62 -2.32
N LEU A 156 -13.44 -1.46 -3.63
CA LEU A 156 -12.09 -1.37 -4.21
C LEU A 156 -11.36 -0.08 -3.77
N PHE A 157 -12.09 1.03 -3.63
CA PHE A 157 -11.53 2.30 -3.17
C PHE A 157 -11.17 2.21 -1.67
N LEU A 158 -12.00 1.54 -0.87
CA LEU A 158 -11.72 1.28 0.54
C LEU A 158 -10.46 0.45 0.76
N LYS A 159 -10.26 -0.61 -0.04
CA LYS A 159 -9.02 -1.41 -0.02
C LYS A 159 -7.78 -0.56 -0.35
N GLN A 160 -7.89 0.39 -1.28
CA GLN A 160 -6.80 1.31 -1.60
C GLN A 160 -6.49 2.27 -0.46
N ILE A 161 -7.49 2.88 0.17
CA ILE A 161 -7.31 3.74 1.34
C ILE A 161 -6.61 2.97 2.47
N ALA A 162 -7.10 1.77 2.79
CA ALA A 162 -6.51 0.91 3.82
C ALA A 162 -5.07 0.48 3.49
N SER A 163 -4.73 0.33 2.22
CA SER A 163 -3.36 0.01 1.79
C SER A 163 -2.40 1.21 1.94
N LYS A 164 -2.89 2.44 1.70
CA LYS A 164 -2.12 3.68 1.82
C LYS A 164 -1.90 4.11 3.27
N SER A 165 -2.82 3.78 4.18
CA SER A 165 -2.72 4.14 5.60
C SER A 165 -1.75 3.25 6.40
N LYS A 166 -1.41 2.06 5.89
CA LYS A 166 -0.38 1.19 6.50
C LYS A 166 0.99 1.80 6.25
N LYS A 167 1.50 2.56 7.22
CA LYS A 167 2.90 3.02 7.21
C LYS A 167 3.82 1.81 7.08
N PRO A 168 4.80 1.84 6.16
CA PRO A 168 5.82 0.79 6.14
C PRO A 168 6.52 0.76 7.49
N PRO A 169 6.76 -0.42 8.10
CA PRO A 169 7.55 -0.50 9.31
C PRO A 169 8.90 0.15 9.04
N SER A 170 9.35 1.04 9.93
CA SER A 170 10.67 1.64 9.82
C SER A 170 11.74 0.55 9.67
N PRO A 171 12.76 0.77 8.82
CA PRO A 171 13.87 -0.17 8.69
C PRO A 171 14.50 -0.33 10.08
N LEU A 172 14.65 -1.57 10.53
CA LEU A 172 15.32 -1.86 11.81
C LEU A 172 16.73 -1.27 11.73
N ARG A 173 17.12 -0.46 12.72
CA ARG A 173 18.53 -0.07 12.87
C ARG A 173 19.33 -1.35 13.14
N GLY A 174 20.40 -1.55 12.38
CA GLY A 174 21.28 -2.70 12.56
C GLY A 174 21.87 -2.73 13.97
N PHE A 175 21.97 -3.92 14.55
CA PHE A 175 22.35 -4.17 15.94
C PHE A 175 23.72 -3.60 16.28
N LYS A 176 24.66 -3.61 15.33
CA LYS A 176 25.98 -3.00 15.50
C LYS A 176 25.91 -1.50 15.83
N ASN A 177 24.90 -0.81 15.31
CA ASN A 177 24.72 0.64 15.42
C ASN A 177 23.83 1.06 16.61
N LEU A 178 23.41 0.11 17.45
CA LEU A 178 22.63 0.37 18.66
C LEU A 178 23.54 0.71 19.84
N SER A 179 23.04 1.54 20.76
CA SER A 179 23.69 1.78 22.06
C SER A 179 23.71 0.49 22.91
N SER A 180 24.62 0.37 23.89
CA SER A 180 24.71 -0.82 24.76
C SER A 180 23.37 -1.17 25.42
N LYS A 181 22.65 -0.16 25.93
CA LYS A 181 21.33 -0.34 26.55
C LYS A 181 20.27 -0.79 25.55
N GLU A 182 20.33 -0.31 24.31
CA GLU A 182 19.43 -0.73 23.23
C GLU A 182 19.73 -2.16 22.77
N LYS A 183 21.00 -2.55 22.73
CA LYS A 183 21.44 -3.93 22.45
C LYS A 183 20.91 -4.89 23.49
N GLU A 184 21.07 -4.57 24.78
CA GLU A 184 20.53 -5.38 25.88
C GLU A 184 19.01 -5.53 25.82
N ASN A 185 18.28 -4.42 25.60
CA ASN A 185 16.83 -4.46 25.47
C ASN A 185 16.39 -5.32 24.28
N ARG A 186 17.14 -5.27 23.17
CA ARG A 186 16.87 -6.10 22.00
C ARG A 186 17.14 -7.58 22.28
N ILE A 187 18.24 -7.91 22.96
CA ILE A 187 18.53 -9.29 23.39
C ILE A 187 17.41 -9.80 24.30
N LYS A 188 17.01 -9.05 25.33
CA LYS A 188 15.91 -9.44 26.24
C LYS A 188 14.62 -9.73 25.48
N LYS A 189 14.28 -8.88 24.51
CA LYS A 189 13.09 -9.08 23.66
C LYS A 189 13.20 -10.35 22.81
N GLU A 190 14.36 -10.61 22.21
CA GLU A 190 14.57 -11.82 21.40
C GLU A 190 14.58 -13.09 22.25
N LEU A 191 15.07 -13.03 23.50
CA LEU A 191 15.00 -14.16 24.45
C LEU A 191 13.54 -14.51 24.79
N LEU A 192 12.70 -13.50 25.08
CA LEU A 192 11.26 -13.72 25.29
C LEU A 192 10.60 -14.36 24.05
N ASN A 193 10.91 -13.87 22.85
CA ASN A 193 10.41 -14.46 21.61
C ASN A 193 10.90 -15.92 21.43
N CYS A 194 12.16 -16.20 21.77
CA CYS A 194 12.77 -17.53 21.71
C CYS A 194 12.02 -18.53 22.61
N GLU A 195 11.71 -18.13 23.86
CA GLU A 195 10.92 -18.95 24.77
C GLU A 195 9.50 -19.21 24.25
N GLU A 196 8.83 -18.18 23.75
CA GLU A 196 7.49 -18.33 23.16
C GLU A 196 7.48 -19.29 21.97
N ASN A 197 8.43 -19.12 21.05
CA ASN A 197 8.55 -19.96 19.86
C ASN A 197 8.83 -21.41 20.23
N THR A 198 9.75 -21.63 21.17
CA THR A 198 10.10 -22.96 21.69
C THR A 198 8.87 -23.64 22.30
N GLN A 199 8.12 -22.93 23.14
CA GLN A 199 6.91 -23.48 23.76
C GLN A 199 5.82 -23.79 22.73
N LYS A 200 5.60 -22.90 21.74
CA LYS A 200 4.64 -23.13 20.65
C LYS A 200 4.99 -24.37 19.85
N LEU A 201 6.27 -24.55 19.50
CA LEU A 201 6.74 -25.71 18.76
C LEU A 201 6.65 -27.00 19.59
N LEU A 202 7.10 -26.96 20.85
CA LEU A 202 7.04 -28.10 21.77
C LEU A 202 5.60 -28.60 21.94
N ARG A 203 4.63 -27.69 22.14
CA ARG A 203 3.20 -28.06 22.22
C ARG A 203 2.72 -28.76 20.96
N ARG A 204 3.09 -28.26 19.78
CA ARG A 204 2.73 -28.88 18.50
C ARG A 204 3.35 -30.27 18.34
N TYR A 205 4.59 -30.44 18.78
CA TYR A 205 5.30 -31.72 18.75
C TYR A 205 4.67 -32.73 19.72
N LEU A 206 4.50 -32.36 20.99
CA LEU A 206 3.86 -33.22 21.99
C LEU A 206 2.43 -33.61 21.59
N LYS A 207 1.65 -32.67 21.04
CA LYS A 207 0.32 -32.98 20.52
C LYS A 207 0.37 -34.02 19.39
N LYS A 208 1.38 -33.97 18.53
CA LYS A 208 1.56 -34.96 17.47
C LYS A 208 1.88 -36.34 18.05
N LEU A 209 2.77 -36.42 19.04
CA LEU A 209 3.06 -37.68 19.75
C LEU A 209 1.81 -38.26 20.42
N GLN A 210 0.96 -37.40 20.99
CA GLN A 210 -0.33 -37.82 21.58
C GLN A 210 -1.30 -38.37 20.53
N THR A 211 -1.42 -37.70 19.37
CA THR A 211 -2.28 -38.21 18.28
C THR A 211 -1.76 -39.52 17.70
N ASN A 212 -0.46 -39.78 17.80
CA ASN A 212 0.15 -41.05 17.41
C ASN A 212 0.06 -42.13 18.51
N HIS A 213 -0.52 -41.81 19.68
CA HIS A 213 -0.56 -42.67 20.87
C HIS A 213 0.82 -43.05 21.44
N GLU A 214 1.87 -42.29 21.14
CA GLU A 214 3.23 -42.50 21.67
C GLU A 214 3.38 -42.00 23.11
N ILE A 215 2.63 -40.95 23.46
CA ILE A 215 2.57 -40.42 24.84
C ILE A 215 1.10 -40.27 25.28
N PRO A 216 0.79 -40.53 26.56
CA PRO A 216 -0.55 -40.34 27.09
C PRO A 216 -0.94 -38.86 27.07
N THR A 217 -2.24 -38.58 26.92
CA THR A 217 -2.74 -37.21 27.04
C THR A 217 -2.68 -36.78 28.51
N PRO A 218 -2.27 -35.52 28.81
CA PRO A 218 -2.15 -35.01 30.16
C PRO A 218 -3.39 -35.25 31.01
N HIS A 219 -4.57 -35.02 30.42
CA HIS A 219 -5.85 -35.17 31.10
C HIS A 219 -6.21 -36.60 31.53
N LEU A 220 -5.51 -37.62 31.00
CA LEU A 220 -5.70 -39.02 31.39
C LEU A 220 -4.72 -39.47 32.48
N LEU A 221 -3.81 -38.60 32.91
CA LEU A 221 -2.81 -38.95 33.90
C LEU A 221 -3.35 -38.71 35.32
N PRO A 222 -3.22 -39.68 36.23
CA PRO A 222 -3.84 -39.62 37.56
C PRO A 222 -3.25 -38.52 38.46
N TYR A 223 -2.07 -37.99 38.13
CA TYR A 223 -1.37 -36.98 38.91
C TYR A 223 -1.53 -35.55 38.38
N THR A 224 -2.25 -35.34 37.28
CA THR A 224 -2.55 -33.98 36.82
C THR A 224 -3.72 -33.39 37.59
N PRO A 225 -3.53 -32.30 38.36
CA PRO A 225 -4.61 -31.74 39.16
C PRO A 225 -5.71 -31.15 38.27
N GLU A 226 -6.98 -31.31 38.66
CA GLU A 226 -8.14 -30.78 37.92
C GLU A 226 -8.07 -29.27 37.70
N SER A 227 -7.44 -28.52 38.61
CA SER A 227 -7.18 -27.08 38.49
C SER A 227 -6.28 -26.71 37.31
N ALA A 228 -5.38 -27.61 36.88
CA ALA A 228 -4.56 -27.43 35.68
C ALA A 228 -5.33 -27.76 34.38
N LEU A 229 -6.56 -28.31 34.50
CA LEU A 229 -7.46 -28.66 33.40
C LEU A 229 -8.52 -27.59 33.15
N LEU A 230 -8.83 -26.75 34.14
CA LEU A 230 -9.84 -25.70 34.02
C LEU A 230 -9.37 -24.54 33.13
N PRO A 231 -10.24 -24.02 32.23
CA PRO A 231 -9.94 -22.83 31.48
C PRO A 231 -9.94 -21.62 32.42
N VAL A 232 -8.76 -21.15 32.85
CA VAL A 232 -8.64 -19.83 33.48
C VAL A 232 -9.32 -18.79 32.57
N GLU A 233 -10.40 -18.21 33.08
CA GLU A 233 -11.22 -17.19 32.45
C GLU A 233 -10.43 -15.90 32.32
N GLU A 234 -9.55 -15.77 31.33
CA GLU A 234 -8.97 -14.45 30.99
C GLU A 234 -8.58 -14.39 29.51
N THR A 235 -9.50 -13.86 28.70
CA THR A 235 -9.24 -13.07 27.47
C THR A 235 -8.65 -13.74 26.22
N VAL A 236 -8.96 -15.01 25.91
CA VAL A 236 -8.73 -15.54 24.55
C VAL A 236 -10.02 -16.12 23.99
N SER A 237 -10.45 -15.61 22.83
CA SER A 237 -11.65 -16.05 22.10
C SER A 237 -11.77 -17.57 22.08
N THR A 238 -12.86 -18.05 22.66
CA THR A 238 -13.28 -19.46 22.77
C THR A 238 -13.54 -20.12 21.41
N SER A 239 -13.47 -19.38 20.30
CA SER A 239 -13.59 -19.92 18.94
C SER A 239 -12.34 -20.65 18.44
N ILE A 240 -11.20 -20.58 19.15
CA ILE A 240 -9.91 -21.17 18.73
C ILE A 240 -9.37 -22.18 19.77
N SER A 241 -9.96 -22.29 20.96
CA SER A 241 -9.56 -23.28 21.95
C SER A 241 -10.18 -24.64 21.64
N ILE A 242 -9.53 -25.42 20.76
CA ILE A 242 -9.86 -26.83 20.55
C ILE A 242 -9.66 -27.59 21.87
N PRO A 243 -10.65 -28.37 22.35
CA PRO A 243 -10.50 -29.26 23.50
C PRO A 243 -9.29 -30.19 23.30
N GLY A 244 -8.44 -30.36 24.32
CA GLY A 244 -7.22 -31.18 24.22
C GLY A 244 -5.94 -30.43 23.78
N SER A 245 -5.90 -29.11 23.88
CA SER A 245 -4.67 -28.33 23.71
C SER A 245 -3.82 -28.38 24.97
N THR A 246 -2.65 -29.01 24.92
CA THR A 246 -1.70 -29.08 26.02
C THR A 246 -1.18 -27.69 26.42
N ARG A 247 -1.81 -27.11 27.45
CA ARG A 247 -1.36 -25.85 28.04
C ARG A 247 0.04 -26.05 28.65
N LYS A 248 0.83 -24.98 28.75
CA LYS A 248 2.17 -25.04 29.39
C LYS A 248 2.09 -25.55 30.83
N SER A 249 1.10 -25.09 31.59
CA SER A 249 0.84 -25.56 32.94
C SER A 249 0.56 -27.07 32.96
N SER A 250 -0.35 -27.55 32.11
CA SER A 250 -0.68 -28.97 32.02
C SER A 250 0.54 -29.83 31.62
N ILE A 251 1.40 -29.34 30.72
CA ILE A 251 2.66 -30.02 30.36
C ILE A 251 3.61 -30.11 31.55
N ALA A 252 3.74 -29.02 32.32
CA ALA A 252 4.64 -28.98 33.48
C ALA A 252 4.19 -29.89 34.64
N TYR A 253 2.89 -30.13 34.79
CA TYR A 253 2.36 -31.07 35.78
C TYR A 253 2.33 -32.52 35.27
N ALA A 254 2.11 -32.72 33.98
CA ALA A 254 1.92 -34.04 33.39
C ALA A 254 3.22 -34.75 32.99
N TYR A 255 4.28 -34.00 32.76
CA TYR A 255 5.53 -34.55 32.24
C TYR A 255 6.71 -34.00 33.02
N ASP A 256 7.72 -34.85 33.17
CA ASP A 256 9.00 -34.45 33.73
C ASP A 256 9.67 -33.40 32.82
N LEU A 257 9.87 -32.20 33.36
CA LEU A 257 10.49 -31.10 32.65
C LEU A 257 11.97 -31.37 32.36
N GLU A 258 12.67 -32.13 33.20
CA GLU A 258 14.07 -32.50 32.96
C GLU A 258 14.16 -33.43 31.75
N TYR A 259 13.26 -34.41 31.66
CA TYR A 259 13.16 -35.28 30.49
C TYR A 259 12.80 -34.52 29.21
N ILE A 260 11.83 -33.59 29.28
CA ILE A 260 11.48 -32.75 28.13
C ILE A 260 12.69 -31.91 27.70
N ASN A 261 13.43 -31.35 28.66
CA ASN A 261 14.54 -30.47 28.37
C ASN A 261 15.77 -31.22 27.83
N GLY A 262 16.12 -32.35 28.43
CA GLY A 262 17.31 -33.12 28.09
C GLY A 262 17.13 -34.07 26.90
N ILE A 263 15.91 -34.59 26.67
CA ILE A 263 15.68 -35.64 25.66
C ILE A 263 14.73 -35.16 24.57
N VAL A 264 13.56 -34.64 24.92
CA VAL A 264 12.54 -34.30 23.91
C VAL A 264 12.97 -33.11 23.04
N LYS A 265 13.49 -32.04 23.65
CA LYS A 265 13.93 -30.83 22.93
C LYS A 265 15.06 -31.12 21.94
N PRO A 266 16.20 -31.75 22.32
CA PRO A 266 17.24 -32.11 21.36
C PRO A 266 16.76 -33.08 20.30
N GLY A 267 15.95 -34.08 20.68
CA GLY A 267 15.39 -35.06 19.76
C GLY A 267 14.49 -34.41 18.70
N MET A 268 13.65 -33.47 19.09
CA MET A 268 12.81 -32.69 18.18
C MET A 268 13.65 -31.83 17.22
N GLU A 269 14.72 -31.20 17.70
CA GLU A 269 15.62 -30.41 16.86
C GLU A 269 16.31 -31.29 15.80
N PHE A 270 16.79 -32.48 16.21
CA PHE A 270 17.36 -33.46 15.31
C PHE A 270 16.35 -33.91 14.24
N ASP A 271 15.14 -34.29 14.64
CA ASP A 271 14.10 -34.75 13.71
C ASP A 271 13.75 -33.66 12.69
N ILE A 272 13.61 -32.41 13.14
CA ILE A 272 13.36 -31.29 12.23
C ILE A 272 14.51 -31.15 11.23
N ASN A 273 15.75 -31.18 11.69
CA ASN A 273 16.92 -31.04 10.81
C ASN A 273 17.05 -32.19 9.81
N LYS A 274 16.81 -33.42 10.26
CA LYS A 274 16.84 -34.62 9.42
C LYS A 274 15.75 -34.57 8.34
N TYR A 275 14.48 -34.52 8.74
CA TYR A 275 13.34 -34.69 7.81
C TYR A 275 13.02 -33.43 6.99
N HIS A 276 13.25 -32.22 7.53
CA HIS A 276 12.89 -30.99 6.81
C HIS A 276 14.02 -30.40 5.95
N TYR A 277 15.28 -30.60 6.34
CA TYR A 277 16.41 -29.93 5.70
C TYR A 277 17.34 -30.90 5.01
N LEU A 278 17.83 -31.94 5.71
CA LEU A 278 18.75 -32.92 5.14
C LEU A 278 18.08 -33.79 4.07
N GLU A 279 16.93 -34.40 4.36
CA GLU A 279 16.18 -35.19 3.38
C GLU A 279 15.73 -34.35 2.17
N HIS A 280 15.40 -33.08 2.42
CA HIS A 280 15.09 -32.16 1.31
C HIS A 280 16.30 -31.94 0.40
N LEU A 281 17.50 -31.81 0.97
CA LEU A 281 18.74 -31.69 0.20
C LEU A 281 19.02 -33.00 -0.56
N GLN A 282 18.85 -34.15 0.11
CA GLN A 282 19.00 -35.47 -0.49
C GLN A 282 18.05 -35.68 -1.69
N SER A 283 16.77 -35.31 -1.57
CA SER A 283 15.80 -35.39 -2.67
C SER A 283 16.19 -34.46 -3.84
N ILE A 284 16.75 -33.28 -3.57
CA ILE A 284 17.25 -32.40 -4.64
C ILE A 284 18.41 -33.07 -5.39
N VAL A 285 19.39 -33.59 -4.66
CA VAL A 285 20.61 -34.15 -5.24
C VAL A 285 20.32 -35.46 -5.98
N ASN A 286 19.58 -36.38 -5.35
CA ASN A 286 19.41 -37.74 -5.85
C ASN A 286 18.22 -37.92 -6.81
N GLU A 287 17.09 -37.24 -6.58
CA GLU A 287 15.85 -37.49 -7.34
C GLU A 287 15.56 -36.41 -8.40
N LYS A 288 15.70 -35.13 -8.04
CA LYS A 288 15.24 -34.01 -8.88
C LYS A 288 16.29 -33.53 -9.87
N GLY A 289 17.56 -33.49 -9.46
CA GLY A 289 18.63 -32.90 -10.25
C GLY A 289 18.53 -31.37 -10.39
N PRO A 290 19.29 -30.77 -11.31
CA PRO A 290 19.26 -29.33 -11.55
C PRO A 290 17.90 -28.89 -12.11
N PHE A 291 17.45 -27.70 -11.69
CA PHE A 291 16.18 -27.15 -12.18
C PHE A 291 16.28 -26.87 -13.69
N LYS A 292 15.32 -27.40 -14.46
CA LYS A 292 15.22 -27.16 -15.90
C LYS A 292 14.49 -25.84 -16.16
N VAL A 293 15.21 -24.84 -16.64
CA VAL A 293 14.69 -23.53 -17.02
C VAL A 293 13.90 -23.68 -18.32
N GLN A 294 12.59 -23.43 -18.26
CA GLN A 294 11.68 -23.57 -19.41
C GLN A 294 11.02 -22.22 -19.73
N ILE A 295 10.82 -21.96 -21.02
CA ILE A 295 10.00 -20.85 -21.49
C ILE A 295 8.55 -21.33 -21.51
N GLN A 296 7.68 -20.65 -20.77
CA GLN A 296 6.24 -20.89 -20.78
C GLN A 296 5.52 -19.74 -21.48
N LEU A 297 4.30 -20.03 -21.96
CA LEU A 297 3.44 -19.05 -22.62
C LEU A 297 2.27 -18.70 -21.68
N THR A 298 1.97 -17.41 -21.54
CA THR A 298 0.73 -16.95 -20.89
C THR A 298 -0.30 -16.55 -21.93
N GLU A 299 -1.53 -17.02 -21.78
CA GLU A 299 -2.69 -16.66 -22.61
C GLU A 299 -3.60 -15.60 -21.95
N ALA A 300 -3.10 -14.92 -20.92
CA ALA A 300 -3.87 -13.94 -20.14
C ALA A 300 -4.20 -12.63 -20.89
N GLY A 301 -3.74 -12.48 -22.13
CA GLY A 301 -3.93 -11.29 -22.96
C GLY A 301 -4.34 -11.66 -24.39
N PRO A 302 -4.48 -10.67 -25.28
CA PRO A 302 -4.91 -10.91 -26.67
C PRO A 302 -3.85 -11.67 -27.48
N VAL A 303 -2.62 -11.79 -26.95
CA VAL A 303 -1.50 -12.50 -27.57
C VAL A 303 -0.86 -13.38 -26.51
N SER A 304 -0.46 -14.59 -26.90
CA SER A 304 0.35 -15.45 -26.05
C SER A 304 1.75 -14.85 -25.84
N ILE A 305 2.10 -14.56 -24.60
CA ILE A 305 3.39 -13.93 -24.24
C ILE A 305 4.33 -14.97 -23.62
N PRO A 306 5.54 -15.14 -24.17
CA PRO A 306 6.53 -16.03 -23.60
C PRO A 306 7.22 -15.39 -22.39
N TYR A 307 7.47 -16.19 -21.35
CA TYR A 307 8.22 -15.81 -20.16
C TYR A 307 9.02 -16.99 -19.61
N ILE A 308 10.10 -16.70 -18.90
CA ILE A 308 10.97 -17.73 -18.31
C ILE A 308 10.43 -18.14 -16.94
N ARG A 309 10.19 -19.43 -16.75
CA ARG A 309 9.81 -20.01 -15.45
C ARG A 309 11.06 -20.41 -14.66
N MET A 310 11.14 -19.89 -13.45
CA MET A 310 12.20 -20.16 -12.46
C MET A 310 11.58 -20.61 -11.14
N PRO A 311 12.32 -21.29 -10.24
CA PRO A 311 11.82 -21.67 -8.92
C PRO A 311 11.53 -20.46 -8.04
N TYR A 312 12.20 -19.33 -8.29
CA TYR A 312 11.91 -18.04 -7.68
C TYR A 312 11.21 -17.10 -8.67
N PRO A 313 10.20 -16.33 -8.25
CA PRO A 313 9.47 -15.43 -9.14
C PRO A 313 10.33 -14.23 -9.53
N ARG A 314 10.48 -13.98 -10.83
CA ARG A 314 11.14 -12.78 -11.37
C ARG A 314 10.16 -11.60 -11.39
N LEU A 315 9.89 -11.06 -10.21
CA LEU A 315 8.82 -10.06 -10.00
C LEU A 315 8.89 -8.87 -10.95
N ASN A 316 10.08 -8.37 -11.27
CA ASN A 316 10.23 -7.20 -12.16
C ASN A 316 9.82 -7.52 -13.60
N GLN A 317 10.32 -8.61 -14.16
CA GLN A 317 9.96 -9.04 -15.52
C GLN A 317 8.49 -9.43 -15.63
N LEU A 318 7.98 -10.18 -14.65
CA LEU A 318 6.56 -10.54 -14.61
C LEU A 318 5.66 -9.30 -14.48
N LYS A 319 6.10 -8.28 -13.74
CA LYS A 319 5.41 -6.99 -13.65
C LYS A 319 5.41 -6.25 -14.99
N GLU A 320 6.53 -6.21 -15.70
CA GLU A 320 6.59 -5.61 -17.04
C GLU A 320 5.64 -6.32 -18.01
N VAL A 321 5.67 -7.65 -18.05
CA VAL A 321 4.74 -8.45 -18.85
C VAL A 321 3.29 -8.17 -18.47
N ALA A 322 2.97 -8.14 -17.17
CA ALA A 322 1.60 -7.86 -16.70
C ALA A 322 1.14 -6.44 -17.07
N LEU A 323 2.04 -5.45 -17.00
CA LEU A 323 1.75 -4.07 -17.42
C LEU A 323 1.51 -3.99 -18.92
N ASP A 324 2.31 -4.70 -19.72
CA ASP A 324 2.15 -4.73 -21.17
C ASP A 324 0.84 -5.44 -21.56
N ILE A 325 0.50 -6.58 -20.94
CA ILE A 325 -0.83 -7.23 -21.11
C ILE A 325 -1.96 -6.26 -20.80
N LYS A 326 -1.86 -5.54 -19.66
CA LYS A 326 -2.89 -4.58 -19.26
C LYS A 326 -3.04 -3.44 -20.28
N LYS A 327 -1.92 -2.92 -20.81
CA LYS A 327 -1.94 -1.89 -21.85
C LYS A 327 -2.50 -2.42 -23.17
N MET A 328 -2.11 -3.62 -23.59
CA MET A 328 -2.62 -4.28 -24.79
C MET A 328 -4.12 -4.52 -24.69
N MET A 329 -4.61 -5.09 -23.59
CA MET A 329 -6.04 -5.27 -23.33
C MET A 329 -6.79 -3.95 -23.39
N ARG A 330 -6.25 -2.88 -22.79
CA ARG A 330 -6.85 -1.54 -22.90
C ARG A 330 -6.92 -1.06 -24.35
N LEU A 331 -5.86 -1.23 -25.14
CA LEU A 331 -5.84 -0.82 -26.55
C LEU A 331 -6.84 -1.63 -27.39
N VAL A 332 -6.96 -2.93 -27.14
CA VAL A 332 -7.97 -3.78 -27.78
C VAL A 332 -9.38 -3.29 -27.44
N ARG A 333 -9.66 -3.05 -26.16
CA ARG A 333 -10.96 -2.52 -25.70
C ARG A 333 -11.29 -1.14 -26.28
N LEU A 334 -10.28 -0.27 -26.39
CA LEU A 334 -10.44 1.02 -27.09
C LEU A 334 -10.75 0.81 -28.56
N LYS A 335 -10.02 -0.07 -29.25
CA LYS A 335 -10.24 -0.37 -30.66
C LYS A 335 -11.61 -0.99 -30.93
N THR A 336 -12.09 -1.88 -30.05
CA THR A 336 -13.42 -2.49 -30.19
C THR A 336 -14.54 -1.47 -30.00
N VAL A 337 -14.44 -0.60 -28.99
CA VAL A 337 -15.43 0.47 -28.77
C VAL A 337 -15.34 1.56 -29.86
N TRP A 338 -14.14 1.94 -30.28
CA TRP A 338 -13.93 2.95 -31.31
C TRP A 338 -14.51 2.52 -32.65
N ASN A 339 -14.39 1.25 -33.02
CA ASN A 339 -14.93 0.70 -34.26
C ASN A 339 -16.36 0.15 -34.12
N ALA A 340 -17.02 0.37 -32.98
CA ALA A 340 -18.38 -0.11 -32.76
C ALA A 340 -19.36 0.56 -33.73
N SER A 341 -20.22 -0.25 -34.35
CA SER A 341 -21.32 0.23 -35.20
C SER A 341 -22.65 -0.27 -34.64
N GLY A 342 -23.26 0.52 -33.77
CA GLY A 342 -24.55 0.18 -33.16
C GLY A 342 -24.45 -0.83 -32.01
N ASN A 343 -25.51 -1.61 -31.77
CA ASN A 343 -25.58 -2.63 -30.71
C ASN A 343 -24.77 -3.89 -31.10
N ASP A 344 -23.45 -3.74 -31.18
CA ASP A 344 -22.54 -4.85 -31.45
C ASP A 344 -22.41 -5.78 -30.23
N VAL A 345 -22.77 -7.05 -30.41
CA VAL A 345 -22.75 -8.11 -29.38
C VAL A 345 -21.34 -8.41 -28.86
N SER A 346 -20.29 -7.96 -29.56
CA SER A 346 -18.88 -8.18 -29.19
C SER A 346 -18.35 -7.20 -28.13
N ILE A 347 -19.14 -6.22 -27.69
CA ILE A 347 -18.70 -5.21 -26.72
C ILE A 347 -19.05 -5.67 -25.30
N THR A 348 -18.02 -5.78 -24.46
CA THR A 348 -18.16 -6.23 -23.06
C THR A 348 -18.36 -5.08 -22.07
N GLU A 349 -18.22 -3.85 -22.56
CA GLU A 349 -18.25 -2.60 -21.83
C GLU A 349 -19.68 -2.15 -21.59
N PRO A 350 -20.00 -1.60 -20.40
CA PRO A 350 -21.34 -1.08 -20.15
C PRO A 350 -21.59 0.14 -21.05
N GLN A 351 -22.69 0.08 -21.80
CA GLN A 351 -23.21 1.18 -22.61
C GLN A 351 -24.11 2.08 -21.76
N PHE A 352 -23.98 3.38 -21.94
CA PHE A 352 -24.85 4.39 -21.33
C PHE A 352 -26.00 4.78 -22.26
N SER A 353 -27.00 5.46 -21.72
CA SER A 353 -28.19 5.92 -22.47
C SER A 353 -27.87 6.90 -23.61
N ASP A 354 -26.71 7.57 -23.55
CA ASP A 354 -26.19 8.49 -24.58
C ASP A 354 -25.43 7.75 -25.70
N GLY A 355 -25.37 6.42 -25.66
CA GLY A 355 -24.64 5.59 -26.63
C GLY A 355 -23.12 5.55 -26.39
N SER A 356 -22.62 6.14 -25.31
CA SER A 356 -21.21 6.03 -24.90
C SER A 356 -20.92 4.73 -24.15
N TYR A 357 -19.64 4.35 -24.08
CA TYR A 357 -19.17 3.18 -23.34
C TYR A 357 -18.16 3.59 -22.27
N SER A 358 -18.22 2.95 -21.09
CA SER A 358 -17.20 3.17 -20.04
C SER A 358 -15.95 2.34 -20.34
N VAL A 359 -14.88 3.00 -20.78
CA VAL A 359 -13.57 2.37 -20.99
C VAL A 359 -12.57 2.92 -20.00
N ARG A 360 -12.34 2.19 -18.91
CA ARG A 360 -11.42 2.64 -17.86
C ARG A 360 -9.98 2.78 -18.36
N GLY A 361 -9.40 3.94 -18.08
CA GLY A 361 -8.11 4.38 -18.54
C GLY A 361 -8.17 5.15 -19.87
N SER A 362 -9.28 5.17 -20.61
CA SER A 362 -9.41 5.89 -21.89
C SER A 362 -9.07 7.38 -21.79
N ASN A 363 -9.17 7.97 -20.59
CA ASN A 363 -9.20 9.42 -20.38
C ASN A 363 -10.37 10.10 -21.11
N GLY A 364 -11.49 9.38 -21.29
CA GLY A 364 -12.74 9.92 -21.81
C GLY A 364 -13.40 10.91 -20.86
N PHE A 365 -14.61 11.34 -21.20
CA PHE A 365 -15.32 12.38 -20.46
C PHE A 365 -15.88 11.86 -19.11
N GLY A 366 -15.77 12.68 -18.07
CA GLY A 366 -16.34 12.42 -16.74
C GLY A 366 -15.61 11.38 -15.88
N ASP A 367 -16.14 11.14 -14.68
CA ASP A 367 -15.56 10.21 -13.70
C ASP A 367 -15.58 8.74 -14.16
N ASP A 368 -16.50 8.39 -15.06
CA ASP A 368 -16.65 7.05 -15.64
C ASP A 368 -15.82 6.83 -16.92
N GLU A 369 -15.04 7.85 -17.35
CA GLU A 369 -14.21 7.85 -18.55
C GLU A 369 -14.94 7.36 -19.81
N ARG A 370 -15.98 8.10 -20.20
CA ARG A 370 -16.88 7.77 -21.30
C ARG A 370 -16.25 8.01 -22.66
N LEU A 371 -16.38 7.04 -23.56
CA LEU A 371 -15.91 7.09 -24.93
C LEU A 371 -17.06 6.77 -25.90
N HIS A 372 -17.22 7.59 -26.93
CA HIS A 372 -18.16 7.31 -28.02
C HIS A 372 -17.48 6.55 -29.17
N PRO A 373 -18.23 5.81 -30.00
CA PRO A 373 -17.70 5.19 -31.21
C PRO A 373 -17.25 6.23 -32.25
N LYS A 374 -16.39 5.81 -33.20
CA LYS A 374 -15.90 6.66 -34.30
C LYS A 374 -17.04 7.25 -35.11
N THR A 375 -18.13 6.51 -35.32
CA THR A 375 -19.32 6.96 -36.07
C THR A 375 -19.96 8.21 -35.46
N TYR A 376 -19.98 8.33 -34.13
CA TYR A 376 -20.46 9.52 -33.43
C TYR A 376 -19.57 10.72 -33.74
N TYR A 377 -18.25 10.58 -33.59
CA TYR A 377 -17.31 11.66 -33.87
C TYR A 377 -17.25 12.04 -35.36
N ASP A 378 -17.43 11.07 -36.26
CA ASP A 378 -17.52 11.30 -37.70
C ASP A 378 -18.78 12.11 -38.06
N SER A 379 -19.91 11.84 -37.40
CA SER A 379 -21.12 12.65 -37.58
C SER A 379 -20.94 14.09 -37.10
N LEU A 380 -20.19 14.28 -36.01
CA LEU A 380 -19.88 15.61 -35.47
C LEU A 380 -18.92 16.36 -36.39
N ALA A 381 -17.86 15.71 -36.86
CA ALA A 381 -16.90 16.28 -37.82
C ALA A 381 -17.57 16.71 -39.14
N LYS A 382 -18.53 15.91 -39.65
CA LYS A 382 -19.34 16.28 -40.82
C LYS A 382 -20.22 17.51 -40.56
N GLY A 383 -20.79 17.62 -39.36
CA GLY A 383 -21.60 18.78 -38.96
C GLY A 383 -20.77 20.06 -38.87
N GLU A 384 -19.62 20.01 -38.21
CA GLU A 384 -18.70 21.16 -38.07
C GLU A 384 -18.12 21.58 -39.43
N GLY A 385 -17.67 20.63 -40.25
CA GLY A 385 -17.16 20.92 -41.60
C GLY A 385 -18.22 21.56 -42.51
N LEU A 386 -19.49 21.16 -42.37
CA LEU A 386 -20.61 21.80 -43.09
C LEU A 386 -20.88 23.21 -42.56
N TRP A 387 -20.82 23.40 -41.24
CA TRP A 387 -21.03 24.70 -40.61
C TRP A 387 -19.95 25.72 -40.99
N GLU A 388 -18.67 25.33 -40.94
CA GLU A 388 -17.56 26.18 -41.37
C GLU A 388 -17.69 26.58 -42.85
N TYR A 389 -18.04 25.62 -43.72
CA TYR A 389 -18.32 25.91 -45.12
C TYR A 389 -19.45 26.92 -45.30
N LEU A 390 -20.55 26.79 -44.55
CA LEU A 390 -21.67 27.73 -44.62
C LEU A 390 -21.29 29.13 -44.12
N ILE A 391 -20.44 29.23 -43.09
CA ILE A 391 -19.94 30.50 -42.60
C ILE A 391 -19.00 31.15 -43.61
N ASP A 392 -18.01 30.42 -44.11
CA ASP A 392 -17.05 30.95 -45.07
C ASP A 392 -17.76 31.44 -46.33
N ARG A 393 -18.77 30.70 -46.81
CA ARG A 393 -19.62 31.11 -47.92
C ARG A 393 -20.49 32.34 -47.62
N SER A 394 -20.89 32.54 -46.37
CA SER A 394 -21.67 33.73 -45.96
C SER A 394 -20.80 34.99 -45.80
N VAL A 395 -19.51 34.83 -45.53
CA VAL A 395 -18.55 35.91 -45.31
C VAL A 395 -17.79 36.27 -46.58
N GLN A 396 -17.48 35.27 -47.42
CA GLN A 396 -16.82 35.41 -48.72
C GLN A 396 -17.79 34.88 -49.79
N ASN A 397 -18.39 35.79 -50.57
CA ASN A 397 -19.39 35.45 -51.59
C ASN A 397 -18.89 34.46 -52.66
N ASP A 398 -17.57 34.23 -52.78
CA ASP A 398 -16.96 33.19 -53.58
C ASP A 398 -16.10 32.29 -52.70
N CYS A 399 -16.54 31.04 -52.51
CA CYS A 399 -15.78 30.00 -51.83
C CYS A 399 -15.36 28.95 -52.87
N ASP A 400 -14.10 29.00 -53.32
CA ASP A 400 -13.52 28.05 -54.30
C ASP A 400 -13.28 26.64 -53.72
N ARG A 401 -13.43 26.48 -52.39
CA ARG A 401 -13.24 25.20 -51.70
C ARG A 401 -14.53 24.40 -51.62
N ASP A 402 -14.44 23.13 -52.01
CA ASP A 402 -15.56 22.19 -51.95
C ASP A 402 -15.88 21.77 -50.50
N VAL A 403 -17.15 21.51 -50.20
CA VAL A 403 -17.63 21.02 -48.88
C VAL A 403 -16.88 19.78 -48.45
N ALA A 404 -16.53 18.92 -49.41
CA ALA A 404 -15.77 17.70 -49.17
C ALA A 404 -14.36 17.97 -48.57
N SER A 405 -13.74 19.12 -48.88
CA SER A 405 -12.43 19.47 -48.31
C SER A 405 -12.54 19.83 -46.82
N TYR A 406 -13.55 20.60 -46.43
CA TYR A 406 -13.79 20.97 -45.02
C TYR A 406 -14.12 19.74 -44.17
N VAL A 407 -15.03 18.89 -44.65
CA VAL A 407 -15.36 17.63 -43.96
C VAL A 407 -14.14 16.74 -43.81
N LYS A 408 -13.28 16.67 -44.84
CA LYS A 408 -12.05 15.88 -44.80
C LYS A 408 -11.03 16.42 -43.80
N GLU A 409 -10.86 17.74 -43.71
CA GLU A 409 -9.97 18.37 -42.73
C GLU A 409 -10.38 18.00 -41.30
N TRP A 410 -11.68 18.04 -40.99
CA TRP A 410 -12.22 17.64 -39.69
C TRP A 410 -12.15 16.12 -39.43
N SER A 411 -12.34 15.27 -40.46
CA SER A 411 -12.30 13.82 -40.32
C SER A 411 -10.88 13.25 -40.19
N ASN A 412 -9.85 13.92 -40.74
CA ASN A 412 -8.45 13.44 -40.70
C ASN A 412 -7.96 13.13 -39.28
N SER A 413 -8.36 13.96 -38.30
CA SER A 413 -7.99 13.75 -36.89
C SER A 413 -8.50 12.43 -36.31
N LEU A 414 -9.62 11.90 -36.85
CA LEU A 414 -10.19 10.61 -36.43
C LEU A 414 -9.43 9.44 -37.03
N ASP A 415 -8.90 9.59 -38.25
CA ASP A 415 -8.06 8.61 -38.90
C ASP A 415 -6.69 8.53 -38.21
N ASP A 416 -6.08 9.68 -37.90
CA ASP A 416 -4.84 9.76 -37.11
C ASP A 416 -4.98 9.04 -35.75
N ALA A 417 -6.09 9.26 -35.05
CA ALA A 417 -6.37 8.59 -33.78
C ALA A 417 -6.48 7.05 -33.94
N THR A 418 -7.07 6.60 -35.04
CA THR A 418 -7.20 5.18 -35.37
C THR A 418 -5.82 4.57 -35.65
N ASP A 419 -4.98 5.26 -36.39
CA ASP A 419 -3.62 4.82 -36.74
C ASP A 419 -2.71 4.75 -35.52
N ILE A 420 -2.76 5.73 -34.61
CA ILE A 420 -1.99 5.71 -33.37
C ILE A 420 -2.34 4.49 -32.50
N VAL A 421 -3.64 4.13 -32.41
CA VAL A 421 -4.07 2.95 -31.65
C VAL A 421 -3.55 1.67 -32.30
N ASN A 422 -3.66 1.57 -33.63
CA ASN A 422 -3.19 0.42 -34.40
C ASN A 422 -1.66 0.27 -34.38
N GLU A 423 -0.91 1.35 -34.52
CA GLU A 423 0.56 1.37 -34.46
C GLU A 423 1.04 0.90 -33.08
N ARG A 424 0.47 1.45 -32.01
CA ARG A 424 0.81 1.04 -30.64
C ARG A 424 0.50 -0.43 -30.40
N LEU A 425 -0.66 -0.89 -30.84
CA LEU A 425 -1.04 -2.30 -30.74
C LEU A 425 -0.04 -3.19 -31.50
N THR A 426 0.26 -2.84 -32.75
CA THR A 426 1.23 -3.55 -33.62
C THR A 426 2.63 -3.60 -33.01
N SER A 427 3.08 -2.53 -32.35
CA SER A 427 4.37 -2.50 -31.67
C SER A 427 4.49 -3.59 -30.59
N TYR A 428 3.41 -3.86 -29.84
CA TYR A 428 3.39 -4.95 -28.86
C TYR A 428 3.39 -6.32 -29.53
N TYR A 429 2.64 -6.51 -30.63
CA TYR A 429 2.67 -7.75 -31.41
C TYR A 429 4.08 -8.05 -31.92
N LEU A 430 4.74 -7.05 -32.53
CA LEU A 430 6.12 -7.20 -33.03
C LEU A 430 7.11 -7.51 -31.92
N LYS A 431 7.01 -6.81 -30.78
CA LYS A 431 7.85 -7.05 -29.60
C LYS A 431 7.77 -8.52 -29.16
N TYR A 432 6.58 -9.07 -28.99
CA TYR A 432 6.40 -10.44 -28.50
C TYR A 432 6.60 -11.53 -29.56
N ASN A 433 6.32 -11.25 -30.84
CA ASN A 433 6.64 -12.16 -31.94
C ASN A 433 8.15 -12.34 -32.09
N LYS A 434 8.95 -11.28 -31.94
CA LYS A 434 10.41 -11.37 -31.91
C LYS A 434 10.93 -12.28 -30.80
N LEU A 435 10.23 -12.34 -29.67
CA LEU A 435 10.58 -13.20 -28.53
C LEU A 435 10.25 -14.69 -28.77
N LYS A 436 9.39 -15.01 -29.73
CA LYS A 436 9.07 -16.39 -30.13
C LYS A 436 10.04 -16.98 -31.17
N SER A 437 10.86 -16.14 -31.80
CA SER A 437 11.82 -16.56 -32.83
C SER A 437 12.94 -17.45 -32.26
N SER A 438 13.55 -18.28 -33.13
CA SER A 438 14.71 -19.12 -32.80
C SER A 438 15.97 -18.30 -32.44
N LYS A 439 16.07 -17.06 -32.91
CA LYS A 439 17.13 -16.09 -32.52
C LYS A 439 16.68 -15.15 -31.39
N SER A 440 15.67 -15.54 -30.61
CA SER A 440 15.14 -14.65 -29.57
C SER A 440 16.16 -14.38 -28.46
N PRO A 441 16.19 -13.15 -27.91
CA PRO A 441 17.00 -12.85 -26.73
C PRO A 441 16.55 -13.68 -25.51
N LEU A 442 15.29 -14.12 -25.49
CA LEU A 442 14.74 -14.97 -24.42
C LEU A 442 15.40 -16.36 -24.38
N LEU A 443 15.71 -16.95 -25.53
CA LEU A 443 16.44 -18.23 -25.60
C LEU A 443 17.90 -18.09 -25.14
N GLN A 444 18.54 -16.96 -25.43
CA GLN A 444 19.88 -16.67 -24.91
C GLN A 444 19.87 -16.53 -23.39
N GLU A 445 18.90 -15.78 -22.86
CA GLU A 445 18.71 -15.61 -21.42
C GLU A 445 18.40 -16.96 -20.73
N GLN A 446 17.57 -17.81 -21.34
CA GLN A 446 17.29 -19.17 -20.86
C GLN A 446 18.56 -20.00 -20.72
N LYS A 447 19.45 -19.98 -21.74
CA LYS A 447 20.73 -20.72 -21.69
C LYS A 447 21.64 -20.23 -20.57
N ILE A 448 21.73 -18.92 -20.38
CA ILE A 448 22.52 -18.31 -19.29
C ILE A 448 21.97 -18.75 -17.94
N LEU A 449 20.65 -18.66 -17.74
CA LEU A 449 20.01 -19.07 -16.50
C LEU A 449 20.14 -20.58 -16.25
N GLN A 450 20.06 -21.41 -17.28
CA GLN A 450 20.27 -22.85 -17.15
C GLN A 450 21.70 -23.15 -16.65
N ARG A 451 22.71 -22.44 -17.17
CA ARG A 451 24.09 -22.58 -16.68
C ARG A 451 24.20 -22.21 -15.20
N GLN A 452 23.63 -21.08 -14.80
CA GLN A 452 23.59 -20.66 -13.40
C GLN A 452 22.89 -21.68 -12.49
N MET A 453 21.80 -22.30 -12.96
CA MET A 453 21.09 -23.34 -12.19
C MET A 453 21.92 -24.62 -12.06
N ASN A 454 22.67 -24.99 -13.10
CA ASN A 454 23.57 -26.13 -13.06
C ASN A 454 24.75 -25.87 -12.09
N GLU A 455 25.34 -24.67 -12.13
CA GLU A 455 26.40 -24.26 -11.21
C GLU A 455 25.91 -24.29 -9.76
N HIS A 456 24.74 -23.70 -9.49
CA HIS A 456 24.13 -23.74 -8.16
C HIS A 456 23.83 -25.18 -7.70
N TYR A 457 23.37 -26.06 -8.60
CA TYR A 457 23.17 -27.47 -8.27
C TYR A 457 24.49 -28.17 -7.89
N ASN A 458 25.57 -27.91 -8.63
CA ASN A 458 26.90 -28.46 -8.30
C ASN A 458 27.38 -27.97 -6.93
N GLU A 459 27.13 -26.71 -6.58
CA GLU A 459 27.41 -26.21 -5.22
C GLU A 459 26.60 -26.97 -4.15
N GLN A 460 25.31 -27.20 -4.38
CA GLN A 460 24.47 -27.96 -3.44
C GLN A 460 24.94 -29.41 -3.30
N LEU A 461 25.38 -30.04 -4.40
CA LEU A 461 25.95 -31.39 -4.40
C LEU A 461 27.24 -31.43 -3.57
N ASN A 462 28.16 -30.49 -3.79
CA ASN A 462 29.40 -30.41 -3.01
C ASN A 462 29.13 -30.19 -1.52
N ARG A 463 28.16 -29.34 -1.17
CA ARG A 463 27.73 -29.13 0.22
C ARG A 463 27.13 -30.41 0.81
N TYR A 464 26.27 -31.11 0.08
CA TYR A 464 25.66 -32.36 0.54
C TYR A 464 26.72 -33.43 0.81
N MET A 465 27.68 -33.61 -0.10
CA MET A 465 28.80 -34.55 0.09
C MET A 465 29.65 -34.18 1.31
N HIS A 466 29.90 -32.88 1.53
CA HIS A 466 30.63 -32.42 2.71
C HIS A 466 29.86 -32.68 4.01
N ILE A 467 28.54 -32.44 4.02
CA ILE A 467 27.66 -32.70 5.16
C ILE A 467 27.66 -34.20 5.51
N ILE A 468 27.52 -35.09 4.52
CA ILE A 468 27.56 -36.53 4.76
C ILE A 468 28.89 -36.92 5.40
N LYS A 469 30.01 -36.44 4.86
CA LYS A 469 31.33 -36.72 5.41
C LYS A 469 31.44 -36.29 6.88
N LEU A 470 30.99 -35.09 7.22
CA LEU A 470 30.98 -34.60 8.61
C LEU A 470 30.08 -35.45 9.53
N ILE A 471 28.93 -35.90 9.02
CA ILE A 471 28.00 -36.76 9.77
C ILE A 471 28.63 -38.13 10.04
N GLU A 472 29.34 -38.69 9.07
CA GLU A 472 30.03 -39.98 9.18
C GLU A 472 31.25 -39.90 10.10
N ASP A 473 32.13 -38.93 9.89
CA ASP A 473 33.37 -38.73 10.65
C ASP A 473 33.05 -38.51 12.15
N ASN A 474 32.03 -37.71 12.46
CA ASN A 474 31.65 -37.38 13.83
C ASN A 474 30.51 -38.25 14.39
N LYS A 475 30.06 -39.28 13.66
CA LYS A 475 29.00 -40.22 14.06
C LYS A 475 27.76 -39.50 14.65
N VAL A 476 27.17 -38.59 13.89
CA VAL A 476 26.07 -37.74 14.39
C VAL A 476 24.76 -38.53 14.55
N PHE A 477 24.29 -38.68 15.78
CA PHE A 477 22.97 -39.25 16.14
C PHE A 477 22.10 -38.25 16.92
N ARG A 478 20.91 -38.70 17.34
CA ARG A 478 19.85 -37.84 17.94
C ARG A 478 20.31 -37.03 19.16
N HIS A 479 21.16 -37.64 19.99
CA HIS A 479 21.73 -37.07 21.21
C HIS A 479 23.25 -36.90 21.11
N SER A 480 23.74 -36.51 19.93
CA SER A 480 25.17 -36.37 19.65
C SER A 480 25.87 -35.30 20.49
N GLU A 481 25.13 -34.37 21.09
CA GLU A 481 25.63 -33.35 22.02
C GLU A 481 26.34 -33.90 23.26
N ILE A 482 26.04 -35.14 23.63
CA ILE A 482 26.58 -35.78 24.83
C ILE A 482 27.99 -36.36 24.57
N VAL A 483 28.25 -36.79 23.33
CA VAL A 483 29.41 -37.63 23.00
C VAL A 483 30.36 -36.93 22.01
N ASN A 484 29.90 -35.91 21.29
CA ASN A 484 30.71 -35.24 20.28
C ASN A 484 31.84 -34.38 20.90
N PRO A 485 33.08 -34.49 20.38
CA PRO A 485 34.19 -33.66 20.82
C PRO A 485 34.11 -32.22 20.30
N ASP A 486 33.44 -32.01 19.16
CA ASP A 486 33.24 -30.70 18.56
C ASP A 486 32.23 -29.89 19.38
N THR A 487 32.63 -28.69 19.81
CA THR A 487 31.80 -27.83 20.67
C THR A 487 31.19 -26.64 19.93
N VAL A 488 30.06 -26.15 20.44
CA VAL A 488 29.39 -24.96 19.92
C VAL A 488 30.09 -23.69 20.40
N THR A 489 30.53 -22.84 19.46
CA THR A 489 31.30 -21.61 19.74
C THR A 489 30.54 -20.30 19.45
N LYS A 490 29.43 -20.35 18.70
CA LYS A 490 28.69 -19.15 18.26
C LYS A 490 27.91 -18.50 19.40
N THR A 491 28.04 -17.18 19.56
CA THR A 491 27.38 -16.40 20.64
C THR A 491 26.12 -15.67 20.17
N TYR A 492 25.33 -15.14 21.12
CA TYR A 492 24.09 -14.41 20.84
C TYR A 492 24.28 -13.20 19.91
N ASN A 493 25.41 -12.50 20.04
CA ASN A 493 25.71 -11.33 19.21
C ASN A 493 25.91 -11.73 17.74
N ASP A 494 26.53 -12.88 17.50
CA ASP A 494 26.80 -13.39 16.15
C ASP A 494 25.51 -13.69 15.41
N TYR A 495 24.54 -14.35 16.07
CA TYR A 495 23.23 -14.63 15.49
C TYR A 495 22.41 -13.37 15.20
N ILE A 496 22.47 -12.36 16.08
CA ILE A 496 21.73 -11.10 15.83
C ILE A 496 22.35 -10.35 14.66
N ILE A 497 23.68 -10.29 14.58
CA ILE A 497 24.40 -9.66 13.49
C ILE A 497 24.09 -10.38 12.16
N GLU A 498 24.09 -11.71 12.16
CA GLU A 498 23.73 -12.50 10.98
C GLU A 498 22.27 -12.26 10.55
N ASN A 499 21.33 -12.23 11.51
CA ASN A 499 19.92 -11.93 11.24
C ASN A 499 19.70 -10.50 10.70
N ASP A 500 20.51 -9.53 11.10
CA ASP A 500 20.44 -8.16 10.59
C ASP A 500 21.02 -8.00 9.17
N SER A 501 21.90 -8.91 8.75
CA SER A 501 22.34 -8.98 7.36
C SER A 501 21.22 -9.44 6.41
N ARG A 502 20.17 -10.09 6.94
CA ARG A 502 19.02 -10.57 6.15
C ARG A 502 18.08 -9.41 5.86
N LYS A 503 17.91 -9.09 4.57
CA LYS A 503 17.22 -7.88 4.07
C LYS A 503 15.73 -7.73 4.48
N THR A 504 15.06 -8.76 5.01
CA THR A 504 13.62 -8.71 5.32
C THR A 504 13.29 -9.31 6.69
N LYS A 505 12.39 -8.65 7.44
CA LYS A 505 11.86 -9.16 8.73
C LYS A 505 11.23 -10.55 8.63
N LYS A 506 10.63 -10.88 7.48
CA LYS A 506 10.05 -12.22 7.23
C LYS A 506 11.11 -13.33 7.17
N ASN A 507 12.36 -12.98 6.90
CA ASN A 507 13.48 -13.93 6.81
C ASN A 507 14.30 -13.98 8.10
N GLN A 508 13.98 -13.13 9.10
CA GLN A 508 14.57 -13.21 10.43
C GLN A 508 14.01 -14.45 11.12
N ARG A 509 14.89 -15.39 11.45
CA ARG A 509 14.49 -16.69 12.02
C ARG A 509 14.30 -16.63 13.54
N GLY A 510 14.58 -15.49 14.17
CA GLY A 510 14.69 -15.39 15.63
C GLY A 510 16.07 -15.85 16.11
N MET A 511 16.22 -15.95 17.43
CA MET A 511 17.46 -16.32 18.10
C MET A 511 17.34 -17.74 18.69
N PRO A 512 18.37 -18.59 18.57
CA PRO A 512 18.35 -19.90 19.21
C PRO A 512 18.56 -19.80 20.73
N SER A 513 18.05 -20.77 21.49
CA SER A 513 18.33 -20.91 22.92
C SER A 513 19.78 -21.40 23.11
N LEU A 514 20.69 -20.51 23.54
CA LEU A 514 22.13 -20.81 23.65
C LEU A 514 22.55 -21.37 25.02
N GLU A 515 21.74 -22.21 25.66
CA GLU A 515 22.18 -23.00 26.83
C GLU A 515 23.35 -23.98 26.50
N ARG A 516 23.82 -24.02 25.24
CA ARG A 516 24.68 -25.05 24.65
C ARG A 516 26.12 -24.62 24.33
N ILE A 517 26.54 -23.40 24.67
CA ILE A 517 27.94 -22.99 24.41
C ILE A 517 28.87 -23.91 25.21
N GLY A 518 29.79 -24.59 24.53
CA GLY A 518 30.69 -25.59 25.12
C GLY A 518 30.14 -27.03 25.17
N MET A 519 28.88 -27.27 24.78
CA MET A 519 28.35 -28.63 24.58
C MET A 519 28.67 -29.16 23.18
N GLY A 520 28.55 -30.47 22.99
CA GLY A 520 28.77 -31.12 21.69
C GLY A 520 27.80 -30.60 20.61
N LYS A 521 28.27 -30.54 19.36
CA LYS A 521 27.48 -30.11 18.20
C LYS A 521 26.38 -31.11 17.85
N HIS A 522 25.19 -30.60 17.50
CA HIS A 522 24.11 -31.39 16.90
C HIS A 522 24.15 -31.35 15.37
N LEU A 523 23.29 -32.15 14.72
CA LEU A 523 23.09 -32.09 13.27
C LEU A 523 22.83 -30.68 12.74
N GLY A 524 22.05 -29.86 13.47
CA GLY A 524 21.76 -28.48 13.10
C GLY A 524 22.99 -27.57 13.06
N ASP A 525 24.02 -27.86 13.84
CA ASP A 525 25.28 -27.12 13.88
C ASP A 525 26.18 -27.50 12.70
N TYR A 526 26.28 -28.78 12.36
CA TYR A 526 27.02 -29.21 11.16
C TYR A 526 26.40 -28.67 9.87
N LEU A 527 25.06 -28.60 9.80
CA LEU A 527 24.38 -27.93 8.67
C LEU A 527 24.71 -26.43 8.60
N ASP A 528 24.88 -25.79 9.76
CA ASP A 528 25.24 -24.37 9.87
C ASP A 528 26.68 -24.10 9.42
N ASP A 529 27.61 -24.98 9.81
CA ASP A 529 29.03 -24.87 9.48
C ASP A 529 29.27 -24.95 7.97
N VAL A 530 28.46 -25.74 7.25
CA VAL A 530 28.47 -25.83 5.77
C VAL A 530 27.64 -24.71 5.11
N GLY A 531 27.02 -23.83 5.90
CA GLY A 531 26.21 -22.71 5.41
C GLY A 531 24.90 -23.16 4.76
N TYR A 532 24.33 -24.29 5.18
CA TYR A 532 23.03 -24.79 4.72
C TYR A 532 21.90 -24.37 5.67
N HIS A 533 20.66 -24.56 5.22
CA HIS A 533 19.49 -24.23 6.02
C HIS A 533 19.34 -25.22 7.18
N ASN A 534 19.21 -24.70 8.39
CA ASN A 534 19.02 -25.46 9.62
C ASN A 534 17.90 -24.87 10.48
N PHE A 535 17.52 -25.65 11.48
CA PHE A 535 16.69 -25.25 12.60
C PHE A 535 17.45 -25.46 13.91
N LYS A 536 17.34 -24.48 14.81
CA LYS A 536 17.83 -24.57 16.19
C LYS A 536 16.68 -24.17 17.11
N LEU A 537 16.55 -24.82 18.24
CA LEU A 537 15.51 -24.49 19.21
C LEU A 537 15.53 -22.99 19.56
N GLY A 538 14.36 -22.33 19.63
CA GLY A 538 14.23 -20.88 19.80
C GLY A 538 13.88 -20.12 18.52
N VAL A 539 14.27 -20.65 17.37
CA VAL A 539 13.89 -20.14 16.05
C VAL A 539 12.40 -20.37 15.78
N ASN A 540 11.75 -19.45 15.07
CA ASN A 540 10.37 -19.65 14.65
C ASN A 540 10.27 -20.75 13.58
N PHE A 541 9.40 -21.75 13.81
CA PHE A 541 9.14 -22.85 12.88
C PHE A 541 7.63 -23.03 12.64
N ASP A 542 7.15 -22.46 11.54
CA ASP A 542 5.73 -22.47 11.18
C ASP A 542 5.31 -23.67 10.32
N LYS A 543 6.26 -24.43 9.76
CA LYS A 543 5.95 -25.55 8.86
C LYS A 543 5.24 -26.70 9.60
N LYS A 544 4.41 -27.48 8.90
CA LYS A 544 3.82 -28.72 9.44
C LYS A 544 4.95 -29.74 9.69
N LEU A 545 4.97 -30.37 10.85
CA LEU A 545 5.97 -31.37 11.23
C LEU A 545 5.80 -32.63 10.36
N LYS A 546 6.81 -32.97 9.55
CA LYS A 546 6.74 -33.98 8.47
C LYS A 546 7.19 -35.40 8.84
N PHE A 547 7.76 -35.60 10.02
CA PHE A 547 8.24 -36.91 10.50
C PHE A 547 7.13 -37.95 10.58
#